data_AF-D0US96-F1
#
_entry.id   AF-D0US96-F1
#
_cell.length_a   1.000
_cell.length_b   1.000
_cell.length_c   1.000
_cell.angle_alpha   90.00
_cell.angle_beta   90.00
_cell.angle_gamma   90.00
#
_symmetry.space_group_name_H-M   'P 1'
#
loop_
_entity.id
_entity.type
_entity.pdbx_description
1 polymer ?
#
loop_
_entity_poly.entity_id
_entity_poly.type
_entity_poly.pdbx_seq_one_letter_code
_entity_poly.pdbx_strand_id
1 'polypeptide(L)'
;DLTPKGKQMMKNFLFDVAGLTGNYTMQSREMECIDYIRRTIGNNKVLMLISGGVDSTVCAALLHKALKDDQVIAFHIDNGFMRKDESKQVEVSLSKLGLKLKVINASHQFYNGTTTLLYDRKDPTRKRVTKLLCATTHPEEKRKIVGDTFVKVANEIVAELQLKPEEVFLGQGTLRPDLIESASSLASQSADAIKT
;
A
#
# COMPACT_ATOMS: atom_id res chain seq x y z
N ASP A 1 2.01 2.04 30.57
CA ASP A 1 1.46 1.12 31.60
C ASP A 1 2.44 0.74 32.68
N LEU A 2 3.76 0.77 32.44
CA LEU A 2 4.78 0.55 33.49
C LEU A 2 4.82 1.64 34.58
N THR A 3 4.35 2.85 34.28
CA THR A 3 4.19 3.93 35.26
C THR A 3 2.76 3.94 35.81
N PRO A 4 2.53 3.60 37.09
CA PRO A 4 1.19 3.36 37.64
C PRO A 4 0.18 4.51 37.46
N LYS A 5 0.65 5.77 37.43
CA LYS A 5 -0.20 6.96 37.21
C LYS A 5 0.18 7.76 35.97
N GLY A 6 0.92 7.17 35.02
CA GLY A 6 1.40 7.88 33.83
C GLY A 6 0.29 8.52 32.99
N LYS A 7 -0.84 7.81 32.80
CA LYS A 7 -2.00 8.36 32.07
C LYS A 7 -2.62 9.56 32.80
N GLN A 8 -2.69 9.53 34.13
CA GLN A 8 -3.22 10.64 34.92
C GLN A 8 -2.29 11.87 34.85
N MET A 9 -0.98 11.65 34.92
CA MET A 9 0.00 12.74 34.77
C MET A 9 -0.15 13.45 33.42
N MET A 10 -0.24 12.67 32.33
CA MET A 10 -0.45 13.23 30.99
C MET A 10 -1.80 13.95 30.87
N LYS A 11 -2.86 13.40 31.47
CA LYS A 11 -4.17 14.05 31.49
C LYS A 11 -4.10 15.42 32.18
N ASN A 12 -3.52 15.48 33.38
CA ASN A 12 -3.40 16.75 34.11
C ASN A 12 -2.61 17.78 33.31
N PHE A 13 -1.51 17.36 32.67
CA PHE A 13 -0.72 18.26 31.84
C PHE A 13 -1.52 18.78 30.63
N LEU A 14 -2.16 17.90 29.88
CA LEU A 14 -2.86 18.25 28.64
C LEU A 14 -4.12 19.12 28.88
N PHE A 15 -4.89 18.81 29.92
CA PHE A 15 -6.19 19.46 30.15
C PHE A 15 -6.11 20.56 31.21
N ASP A 16 -5.46 20.31 32.35
CA ASP A 16 -5.47 21.26 33.48
C ASP A 16 -4.39 22.32 33.36
N VAL A 17 -3.22 21.98 32.80
CA VAL A 17 -2.09 22.93 32.62
C VAL A 17 -2.13 23.58 31.24
N ALA A 18 -2.22 22.79 30.17
CA ALA A 18 -2.18 23.27 28.79
C ALA A 18 -3.55 23.70 28.23
N GLY A 19 -4.66 23.40 28.93
CA GLY A 19 -6.00 23.87 28.55
C GLY A 19 -6.56 23.28 27.26
N LEU A 20 -6.12 22.08 26.85
CA LEU A 20 -6.62 21.43 25.63
C LEU A 20 -8.05 20.91 25.83
N THR A 21 -8.84 20.89 24.76
CA THR A 21 -10.28 20.54 24.82
C THR A 21 -10.57 19.06 24.55
N GLY A 22 -9.58 18.28 24.10
CA GLY A 22 -9.76 16.86 23.78
C GLY A 22 -10.58 16.59 22.51
N ASN A 23 -10.68 17.57 21.61
CA ASN A 23 -11.38 17.45 20.33
C ASN A 23 -10.64 16.59 19.28
N TYR A 24 -9.44 16.11 19.58
CA TYR A 24 -8.67 15.20 18.74
C TYR A 24 -9.13 13.75 18.90
N THR A 25 -10.32 13.44 18.40
CA THR A 25 -10.95 12.12 18.44
C THR A 25 -10.83 11.40 17.10
N MET A 26 -11.17 10.11 17.05
CA MET A 26 -11.17 9.39 15.77
C MET A 26 -12.19 9.93 14.79
N GLN A 27 -13.36 10.36 15.29
CA GLN A 27 -14.43 10.91 14.47
C GLN A 27 -14.03 12.27 13.87
N SER A 28 -13.42 13.17 14.64
CA SER A 28 -12.99 14.46 14.11
C SER A 28 -11.89 14.30 13.07
N ARG A 29 -10.93 13.39 13.31
CA ARG A 29 -9.86 13.06 12.37
C ARG A 29 -10.38 12.41 11.09
N GLU A 30 -11.38 11.53 11.19
CA GLU A 30 -12.00 10.92 10.02
C GLU A 30 -12.66 11.98 9.14
N MET A 31 -13.45 12.89 9.72
CA MET A 31 -14.09 13.99 8.98
C MET A 31 -13.06 14.91 8.32
N GLU A 32 -12.03 15.34 9.06
CA GLU A 32 -10.96 16.17 8.53
C GLU A 32 -10.21 15.47 7.38
N CYS A 33 -9.99 14.16 7.49
CA CYS A 33 -9.35 13.37 6.45
C CYS A 33 -10.23 13.25 5.19
N ILE A 34 -11.53 13.03 5.35
CA ILE A 34 -12.49 13.01 4.22
C ILE A 34 -12.48 14.36 3.50
N ASP A 35 -12.51 15.46 4.23
CA ASP A 35 -12.48 16.81 3.64
C ASP A 35 -11.14 17.13 2.98
N TYR A 36 -10.04 16.62 3.52
CA TYR A 36 -8.74 16.68 2.87
C TYR A 36 -8.73 15.91 1.55
N ILE A 37 -9.19 14.65 1.55
CA ILE A 37 -9.28 13.78 0.37
C ILE A 37 -10.09 14.47 -0.74
N ARG A 38 -11.28 14.99 -0.40
CA ARG A 38 -12.14 15.70 -1.35
C ARG A 38 -11.47 16.92 -1.99
N ARG A 39 -10.78 17.73 -1.17
CA ARG A 39 -10.08 18.92 -1.66
C ARG A 39 -8.88 18.58 -2.54
N THR A 40 -8.13 17.55 -2.19
CA THR A 40 -6.93 17.15 -2.94
C THR A 40 -7.28 16.49 -4.27
N ILE A 41 -8.27 15.60 -4.27
CA ILE A 41 -8.62 14.82 -5.47
C ILE A 41 -9.59 15.59 -6.38
N GLY A 42 -10.49 16.39 -5.82
CA GLY A 42 -11.47 17.14 -6.59
C GLY A 42 -12.30 16.22 -7.48
N ASN A 43 -12.20 16.43 -8.81
CA ASN A 43 -12.88 15.63 -9.82
C ASN A 43 -12.00 14.56 -10.47
N ASN A 44 -10.74 14.44 -10.04
CA ASN A 44 -9.81 13.45 -10.58
C ASN A 44 -10.16 12.05 -10.07
N LYS A 45 -9.59 11.03 -10.71
CA LYS A 45 -9.75 9.65 -10.27
C LYS A 45 -8.63 9.23 -9.33
N VAL A 46 -8.90 8.24 -8.51
CA VAL A 46 -7.91 7.61 -7.63
C VAL A 46 -7.80 6.15 -8.01
N LEU A 47 -6.62 5.76 -8.47
CA LEU A 47 -6.24 4.39 -8.67
C LEU A 47 -5.69 3.83 -7.36
N MET A 48 -6.19 2.68 -6.92
CA MET A 48 -5.67 1.99 -5.76
C MET A 48 -5.36 0.53 -6.08
N LEU A 49 -4.15 0.11 -5.72
CA LEU A 49 -3.72 -1.29 -5.72
C LEU A 49 -3.89 -1.85 -4.31
N ILE A 50 -4.91 -2.68 -4.13
CA ILE A 50 -5.30 -3.27 -2.86
C ILE A 50 -4.58 -4.60 -2.67
N SER A 51 -3.80 -4.73 -1.60
CA SER A 51 -3.07 -5.97 -1.30
C SER A 51 -3.94 -7.00 -0.56
N GLY A 52 -5.06 -6.56 0.03
CA GLY A 52 -5.85 -7.36 0.97
C GLY A 52 -5.46 -7.19 2.43
N GLY A 53 -4.37 -6.45 2.70
CA GLY A 53 -4.00 -6.03 4.05
C GLY A 53 -5.00 -5.02 4.63
N VAL A 54 -5.06 -4.95 5.96
CA VAL A 54 -5.96 -4.04 6.70
C VAL A 54 -5.80 -2.60 6.24
N ASP A 55 -4.56 -2.12 6.11
CA ASP A 55 -4.31 -0.72 5.78
C ASP A 55 -4.82 -0.35 4.37
N SER A 56 -4.54 -1.20 3.37
CA SER A 56 -5.02 -1.00 2.01
C SER A 56 -6.55 -1.06 1.91
N THR A 57 -7.18 -1.94 2.71
CA THR A 57 -8.63 -2.13 2.74
C THR A 57 -9.35 -0.96 3.42
N VAL A 58 -8.81 -0.48 4.55
CA VAL A 58 -9.34 0.71 5.24
C VAL A 58 -9.15 1.96 4.39
N CYS A 59 -8.00 2.09 3.71
CA CYS A 59 -7.77 3.20 2.79
C CYS A 59 -8.78 3.19 1.65
N ALA A 60 -9.06 2.02 1.06
CA ALA A 60 -10.07 1.87 0.00
C ALA A 60 -11.46 2.30 0.48
N ALA A 61 -11.86 1.82 1.65
CA ALA A 61 -13.14 2.18 2.26
C ALA A 61 -13.25 3.68 2.55
N LEU A 62 -12.17 4.30 3.04
CA LEU A 62 -12.14 5.74 3.32
C LEU A 62 -12.23 6.59 2.05
N LEU A 63 -11.52 6.21 0.99
CA LEU A 63 -11.63 6.89 -0.31
C LEU A 63 -13.04 6.75 -0.89
N HIS A 64 -13.64 5.56 -0.81
CA HIS A 64 -15.01 5.33 -1.28
C HIS A 64 -16.04 6.12 -0.46
N LYS A 65 -15.83 6.27 0.85
CA LYS A 65 -16.67 7.15 1.70
C LYS A 65 -16.52 8.63 1.35
N ALA A 66 -15.33 9.05 0.91
CA ALA A 66 -15.03 10.44 0.64
C ALA A 66 -15.43 10.89 -0.78
N LEU A 67 -15.31 10.02 -1.78
CA LEU A 67 -15.41 10.32 -3.21
C LEU A 67 -16.64 9.67 -3.84
N LYS A 68 -16.89 9.97 -5.12
CA LYS A 68 -17.93 9.29 -5.91
C LYS A 68 -17.48 7.90 -6.36
N ASP A 69 -18.45 7.02 -6.62
CA ASP A 69 -18.22 5.62 -7.04
C ASP A 69 -17.37 5.48 -8.31
N ASP A 70 -17.44 6.44 -9.23
CA ASP A 70 -16.71 6.44 -10.51
C ASP A 70 -15.29 7.02 -10.39
N GLN A 71 -14.97 7.67 -9.27
CA GLN A 71 -13.65 8.22 -9.01
C GLN A 71 -12.69 7.18 -8.41
N VAL A 72 -13.19 6.15 -7.71
CA VAL A 72 -12.35 5.14 -7.07
C VAL A 72 -12.19 3.93 -7.98
N ILE A 73 -10.98 3.75 -8.50
CA ILE A 73 -10.61 2.60 -9.33
C ILE A 73 -9.75 1.67 -8.48
N ALA A 74 -10.30 0.53 -8.07
CA ALA A 74 -9.61 -0.41 -7.19
C ALA A 74 -9.28 -1.72 -7.90
N PHE A 75 -8.03 -2.14 -7.78
CA PHE A 75 -7.54 -3.41 -8.28
C PHE A 75 -6.94 -4.26 -7.17
N HIS A 76 -7.16 -5.56 -7.22
CA HIS A 76 -6.45 -6.53 -6.40
C HIS A 76 -5.69 -7.49 -7.32
N ILE A 77 -4.36 -7.49 -7.23
CA ILE A 77 -3.49 -8.39 -8.00
C ILE A 77 -3.20 -9.60 -7.13
N ASP A 78 -3.80 -10.74 -7.48
CA ASP A 78 -3.46 -12.03 -6.89
C ASP A 78 -2.16 -12.53 -7.52
N ASN A 79 -1.10 -12.53 -6.73
CA ASN A 79 0.24 -12.95 -7.12
C ASN A 79 0.44 -14.48 -7.05
N GLY A 80 -0.57 -15.25 -6.63
CA GLY A 80 -0.49 -16.71 -6.48
C GLY A 80 0.22 -17.18 -5.21
N PHE A 81 0.61 -16.28 -4.30
CA PHE A 81 1.20 -16.60 -2.99
C PHE A 81 0.29 -16.18 -1.82
N MET A 82 -0.98 -15.88 -2.13
CA MET A 82 -2.01 -15.53 -1.14
C MET A 82 -2.41 -16.77 -0.32
N ARG A 83 -3.00 -16.54 0.87
CA ARG A 83 -3.55 -17.65 1.65
C ARG A 83 -4.81 -18.18 1.00
N LYS A 84 -5.19 -19.40 1.39
CA LYS A 84 -6.39 -20.07 0.89
C LYS A 84 -7.62 -19.15 1.02
N ASP A 85 -8.28 -18.91 -0.12
CA ASP A 85 -9.48 -18.08 -0.26
C ASP A 85 -9.33 -16.60 0.17
N GLU A 86 -8.12 -16.10 0.38
CA GLU A 86 -7.89 -14.73 0.88
C GLU A 86 -8.35 -13.66 -0.11
N SER A 87 -7.94 -13.74 -1.37
CA SER A 87 -8.33 -12.77 -2.41
C SER A 87 -9.85 -12.71 -2.60
N LYS A 88 -10.52 -13.86 -2.49
CA LYS A 88 -11.99 -13.94 -2.54
C LYS A 88 -12.63 -13.26 -1.34
N GLN A 89 -12.08 -13.42 -0.13
CA GLN A 89 -12.58 -12.74 1.06
C GLN A 89 -12.42 -11.22 0.97
N VAL A 90 -11.31 -10.73 0.41
CA VAL A 90 -11.07 -9.31 0.16
C VAL A 90 -12.11 -8.75 -0.80
N GLU A 91 -12.35 -9.43 -1.92
CA GLU A 91 -13.37 -9.05 -2.91
C GLU A 91 -14.77 -8.98 -2.29
N VAL A 92 -15.18 -10.02 -1.54
CA VAL A 92 -16.48 -10.06 -0.88
C VAL A 92 -16.62 -8.93 0.16
N SER A 93 -15.56 -8.65 0.92
CA SER A 93 -15.60 -7.63 1.98
C SER A 93 -15.74 -6.22 1.40
N LEU A 94 -15.01 -5.93 0.32
CA LEU A 94 -15.07 -4.63 -0.36
C LEU A 94 -16.36 -4.47 -1.17
N SER A 95 -16.85 -5.54 -1.79
CA SER A 95 -18.13 -5.52 -2.52
C SER A 95 -19.32 -5.22 -1.59
N LYS A 96 -19.29 -5.72 -0.35
CA LYS A 96 -20.31 -5.39 0.67
C LYS A 96 -20.34 -3.91 1.04
N LEU A 97 -19.24 -3.19 0.82
CA LEU A 97 -19.16 -1.74 1.04
C LEU A 97 -19.60 -0.94 -0.19
N GLY A 98 -19.99 -1.59 -1.29
CA GLY A 98 -20.34 -0.93 -2.55
C GLY A 98 -19.15 -0.64 -3.47
N LEU A 99 -17.93 -1.03 -3.06
CA LEU A 99 -16.71 -0.74 -3.79
C LEU A 99 -16.49 -1.77 -4.91
N LYS A 100 -16.39 -1.29 -6.15
CA LYS A 100 -16.13 -2.12 -7.33
C LYS A 100 -14.65 -2.52 -7.39
N LEU A 101 -14.33 -3.72 -6.91
CA LEU A 101 -12.99 -4.28 -6.98
C LEU A 101 -12.80 -5.10 -8.26
N LYS A 102 -11.76 -4.83 -9.05
CA LYS A 102 -11.34 -5.71 -10.14
C LYS A 102 -10.19 -6.61 -9.65
N VAL A 103 -10.47 -7.90 -9.53
CA VAL A 103 -9.47 -8.92 -9.15
C VAL A 103 -8.75 -9.41 -10.41
N ILE A 104 -7.42 -9.45 -10.36
CA ILE A 104 -6.55 -9.88 -11.45
C ILE A 104 -5.73 -11.06 -10.97
N ASN A 105 -5.97 -12.21 -11.57
CA ASN A 105 -5.17 -13.40 -11.32
C ASN A 105 -3.89 -13.34 -12.16
N ALA A 106 -2.78 -12.98 -11.52
CA ALA A 106 -1.47 -12.90 -12.13
C ALA A 106 -0.55 -14.05 -11.68
N SER A 107 -1.06 -15.07 -10.99
CA SER A 107 -0.27 -16.19 -10.42
C SER A 107 0.77 -16.77 -11.37
N HIS A 108 0.38 -17.12 -12.59
CA HIS A 108 1.29 -17.63 -13.63
C HIS A 108 2.39 -16.63 -14.01
N GLN A 109 2.07 -15.33 -14.08
CA GLN A 109 3.06 -14.30 -14.39
C GLN A 109 4.11 -14.19 -13.26
N PHE A 110 3.67 -14.30 -12.00
CA PHE A 110 4.57 -14.31 -10.86
C PHE A 110 5.42 -15.58 -10.80
N TYR A 111 4.83 -16.76 -10.97
CA TYR A 111 5.57 -18.04 -10.95
C TYR A 111 6.67 -18.10 -12.01
N ASN A 112 6.39 -17.54 -13.20
CA ASN A 112 7.34 -17.47 -14.31
C ASN A 112 8.09 -16.13 -14.37
N GLY A 113 7.99 -15.31 -13.33
CA GLY A 113 8.62 -13.99 -13.27
C GLY A 113 10.14 -14.10 -13.23
N THR A 114 10.81 -13.16 -13.89
CA THR A 114 12.27 -12.97 -13.82
C THR A 114 12.59 -11.48 -13.68
N THR A 115 13.76 -11.19 -13.13
CA THR A 115 14.30 -9.83 -13.02
C THR A 115 15.76 -9.78 -13.45
N THR A 116 16.25 -8.56 -13.65
CA THR A 116 17.66 -8.26 -13.90
C THR A 116 18.30 -7.72 -12.62
N LEU A 117 19.35 -8.39 -12.17
CA LEU A 117 20.17 -7.98 -11.03
C LEU A 117 21.50 -7.42 -11.51
N LEU A 118 22.07 -6.50 -10.74
CA LEU A 118 23.45 -6.08 -10.92
C LEU A 118 24.36 -7.18 -10.39
N TYR A 119 25.39 -7.53 -11.15
CA TYR A 119 26.35 -8.57 -10.78
C TYR A 119 27.27 -8.10 -9.64
N ASP A 120 27.66 -6.82 -9.68
CA ASP A 120 28.43 -6.14 -8.64
C ASP A 120 27.84 -4.73 -8.44
N ARG A 121 27.71 -4.28 -7.19
CA ARG A 121 27.28 -2.91 -6.86
C ARG A 121 28.32 -1.87 -7.33
N LYS A 122 29.57 -2.28 -7.57
CA LYS A 122 30.67 -1.40 -8.02
C LYS A 122 30.79 -1.28 -9.55
N ASP A 123 30.20 -2.21 -10.31
CA ASP A 123 30.20 -2.17 -11.78
C ASP A 123 28.75 -2.27 -12.30
N PRO A 124 28.08 -1.12 -12.51
CA PRO A 124 26.68 -1.07 -12.94
C PRO A 124 26.45 -1.57 -14.38
N THR A 125 27.52 -1.87 -15.13
CA THR A 125 27.41 -2.35 -16.51
C THR A 125 27.12 -3.85 -16.58
N ARG A 126 27.50 -4.61 -15.55
CA ARG A 126 27.32 -6.07 -15.52
C ARG A 126 25.97 -6.44 -14.92
N LYS A 127 25.06 -6.88 -15.78
CA LYS A 127 23.72 -7.34 -15.41
C LYS A 127 23.59 -8.85 -15.59
N ARG A 128 22.89 -9.51 -14.66
CA ARG A 128 22.51 -10.93 -14.78
C ARG A 128 21.00 -11.06 -14.70
N VAL A 129 20.42 -11.94 -15.51
CA VAL A 129 19.01 -12.31 -15.43
C VAL A 129 18.85 -13.42 -14.39
N THR A 130 17.83 -13.32 -13.53
CA THR A 130 17.53 -14.35 -12.55
C THR A 130 16.91 -15.57 -13.21
N LYS A 131 16.88 -16.68 -12.46
CA LYS A 131 16.00 -17.81 -12.80
C LYS A 131 14.53 -17.37 -12.65
N LEU A 132 13.62 -18.21 -13.15
CA LEU A 132 12.18 -18.09 -12.87
C LEU A 132 11.94 -18.11 -11.36
N LEU A 133 10.92 -17.41 -10.88
CA LEU A 133 10.59 -17.35 -9.46
C LEU A 133 10.42 -18.75 -8.85
N CYS A 134 9.73 -19.64 -9.57
CA CYS A 134 9.51 -21.03 -9.16
C CYS A 134 10.81 -21.87 -9.01
N ALA A 135 11.90 -21.46 -9.66
CA ALA A 135 13.21 -22.11 -9.61
C ALA A 135 14.24 -21.30 -8.80
N THR A 136 13.84 -20.17 -8.23
CA THR A 136 14.72 -19.29 -7.45
C THR A 136 14.71 -19.70 -5.99
N THR A 137 15.88 -19.80 -5.37
CA THR A 137 16.03 -20.15 -3.95
C THR A 137 16.40 -18.95 -3.09
N HIS A 138 17.15 -17.99 -3.64
CA HIS A 138 17.68 -16.84 -2.91
C HIS A 138 16.56 -15.83 -2.54
N PRO A 139 16.37 -15.47 -1.25
CA PRO A 139 15.23 -14.67 -0.81
C PRO A 139 15.20 -13.25 -1.38
N GLU A 140 16.35 -12.56 -1.47
CA GLU A 140 16.38 -11.21 -2.07
C GLU A 140 16.08 -11.24 -3.57
N GLU A 141 16.45 -12.31 -4.28
CA GLU A 141 16.11 -12.43 -5.70
C GLU A 141 14.60 -12.64 -5.83
N LYS A 142 13.98 -13.45 -4.96
CA LYS A 142 12.52 -13.61 -4.92
C LYS A 142 11.82 -12.28 -4.68
N ARG A 143 12.26 -11.48 -3.69
CA ARG A 143 11.67 -10.17 -3.40
C ARG A 143 11.71 -9.26 -4.61
N LYS A 144 12.87 -9.18 -5.28
CA LYS A 144 13.02 -8.34 -6.47
C LYS A 144 12.22 -8.84 -7.67
N ILE A 145 12.18 -10.15 -7.90
CA ILE A 145 11.34 -10.74 -8.95
C ILE A 145 9.85 -10.41 -8.70
N VAL A 146 9.37 -10.61 -7.47
CA VAL A 146 7.97 -10.33 -7.11
C VAL A 146 7.66 -8.84 -7.25
N GLY A 147 8.51 -7.96 -6.75
CA GLY A 147 8.33 -6.51 -6.86
C GLY A 147 8.29 -6.03 -8.32
N ASP A 148 9.27 -6.43 -9.13
CA ASP A 148 9.33 -6.03 -10.53
C ASP A 148 8.18 -6.61 -11.35
N THR A 149 7.76 -7.84 -11.06
CA THR A 149 6.60 -8.45 -11.72
C THR A 149 5.32 -7.72 -11.35
N PHE A 150 5.15 -7.35 -10.07
CA PHE A 150 4.00 -6.56 -9.63
C PHE A 150 3.91 -5.21 -10.34
N VAL A 151 5.02 -4.49 -10.46
CA VAL A 151 5.06 -3.19 -11.16
C VAL A 151 4.72 -3.37 -12.65
N LYS A 152 5.21 -4.43 -13.30
CA LYS A 152 4.86 -4.74 -14.70
C LYS A 152 3.35 -4.97 -14.86
N VAL A 153 2.75 -5.84 -14.03
CA VAL A 153 1.31 -6.11 -14.06
C VAL A 153 0.51 -4.84 -13.78
N ALA A 154 0.92 -4.04 -12.79
CA ALA A 154 0.28 -2.77 -12.48
C ALA A 154 0.31 -1.79 -13.67
N ASN A 155 1.45 -1.68 -14.37
CA ASN A 155 1.57 -0.81 -15.53
C ASN A 155 0.73 -1.30 -16.71
N GLU A 156 0.62 -2.61 -16.94
CA GLU A 156 -0.27 -3.18 -17.96
C GLU A 156 -1.74 -2.80 -17.69
N ILE A 157 -2.18 -2.90 -16.44
CA ILE A 157 -3.53 -2.50 -16.01
C ILE A 157 -3.78 -1.01 -16.26
N VAL A 158 -2.82 -0.15 -15.89
CA VAL A 158 -2.94 1.29 -16.10
C VAL A 158 -3.02 1.63 -17.59
N ALA A 159 -2.23 0.94 -18.42
CA ALA A 159 -2.26 1.11 -19.87
C ALA A 159 -3.60 0.70 -20.49
N GLU A 160 -4.19 -0.42 -20.04
CA GLU A 160 -5.52 -0.87 -20.48
C GLU A 160 -6.63 0.15 -20.20
N LEU A 161 -6.53 0.86 -19.07
CA LEU A 161 -7.53 1.84 -18.66
C LEU A 161 -7.41 3.19 -19.38
N GLN A 162 -6.34 3.39 -20.18
CA GLN A 162 -6.05 4.63 -20.91
C GLN A 162 -6.14 5.87 -20.00
N LEU A 163 -5.71 5.72 -18.74
CA LEU A 163 -5.75 6.80 -17.77
C LEU A 163 -4.61 7.78 -18.04
N LYS A 164 -4.96 9.07 -18.08
CA LYS A 164 -3.97 10.14 -18.16
C LYS A 164 -3.32 10.34 -16.79
N PRO A 165 -1.99 10.31 -16.67
CA PRO A 165 -1.30 10.50 -15.40
C PRO A 165 -1.67 11.81 -14.70
N GLU A 166 -1.92 12.89 -15.45
CA GLU A 166 -2.33 14.19 -14.91
C GLU A 166 -3.74 14.22 -14.28
N GLU A 167 -4.60 13.25 -14.60
CA GLU A 167 -5.99 13.18 -14.13
C GLU A 167 -6.20 12.07 -13.08
N VAL A 168 -5.12 11.41 -12.63
CA VAL A 168 -5.16 10.26 -11.72
C VAL A 168 -4.18 10.38 -10.56
N PHE A 169 -4.70 10.15 -9.36
CA PHE A 169 -3.90 9.96 -8.16
C PHE A 169 -3.68 8.48 -7.86
N LEU A 170 -2.52 8.13 -7.30
CA LEU A 170 -2.26 6.80 -6.75
C LEU A 170 -2.56 6.80 -5.24
N GLY A 171 -3.56 6.04 -4.83
CA GLY A 171 -3.90 5.82 -3.44
C GLY A 171 -3.07 4.68 -2.83
N GLN A 172 -2.43 4.93 -1.68
CA GLN A 172 -1.69 3.92 -0.93
C GLN A 172 -2.07 3.95 0.56
N GLY A 173 -2.30 2.78 1.15
CA GLY A 173 -2.58 2.62 2.58
C GLY A 173 -1.33 2.67 3.48
N THR A 174 -0.24 3.27 3.04
CA THR A 174 1.04 3.28 3.76
C THR A 174 0.93 4.08 5.07
N LEU A 175 1.48 3.56 6.18
CA LEU A 175 1.45 4.22 7.48
C LEU A 175 2.79 4.87 7.81
N ARG A 176 2.82 5.74 8.83
CA ARG A 176 4.04 6.48 9.24
C ARG A 176 5.27 5.61 9.58
N PRO A 177 5.15 4.41 10.18
CA PRO A 177 6.31 3.55 10.38
C PRO A 177 7.07 3.24 9.08
N ASP A 178 6.35 3.07 7.97
CA ASP A 178 6.95 2.82 6.65
C ASP A 178 7.80 3.99 6.15
N LEU A 179 7.38 5.23 6.44
CA LEU A 179 8.09 6.45 6.06
C LEU A 179 9.42 6.58 6.83
N ILE A 180 9.42 6.19 8.11
CA ILE A 180 10.62 6.23 8.95
C ILE A 180 11.64 5.17 8.50
N GLU A 181 11.19 3.97 8.12
CA GLU A 181 12.06 2.93 7.56
C GLU A 181 12.67 3.37 6.22
N SER A 182 11.90 4.03 5.34
CA SER A 182 12.42 4.58 4.09
C SER A 182 13.45 5.71 4.27
N ALA A 183 13.42 6.40 5.43
CA ALA A 183 14.35 7.47 5.77
C ALA A 183 15.60 6.97 6.53
N SER A 184 15.61 5.73 7.02
CA SER A 184 16.68 5.18 7.85
C SER A 184 17.55 4.20 7.07
N SER A 185 18.65 4.70 6.51
CA SER A 185 19.75 3.87 5.99
C SER A 185 20.49 3.07 7.09
N LEU A 186 20.15 3.30 8.37
CA LEU A 186 20.76 2.66 9.54
C LEU A 186 19.99 1.42 10.04
N ALA A 187 18.71 1.26 9.70
CA ALA A 187 17.89 0.12 10.13
C ALA A 187 17.98 -1.10 9.18
N SER A 188 18.49 -0.91 7.96
CA SER A 188 18.50 -1.93 6.90
C SER A 188 19.80 -2.75 6.85
N GLN A 189 20.25 -3.32 7.98
CA GLN A 189 21.31 -4.34 7.92
C GLN A 189 20.78 -5.74 7.54
N SER A 190 19.46 -5.97 7.61
CA SER A 190 18.87 -7.31 7.44
C SER A 190 17.80 -7.42 6.35
N ALA A 191 17.45 -6.32 5.67
CA ALA A 191 16.56 -6.33 4.52
C ALA A 191 16.83 -5.11 3.63
N ASP A 192 17.20 -5.35 2.36
CA ASP A 192 17.11 -4.32 1.34
C ASP A 192 15.61 -4.00 1.16
N ALA A 193 15.27 -2.71 1.19
CA ALA A 193 13.89 -2.22 1.27
C ALA A 193 13.02 -2.72 0.10
N ILE A 194 11.76 -3.04 0.41
CA ILE A 194 10.73 -3.45 -0.55
C ILE A 194 10.17 -2.24 -1.36
N LYS A 195 10.53 -1.01 -0.99
CA LYS A 195 9.92 0.24 -1.51
C LYS A 195 10.89 1.15 -2.26
N THR A 196 11.84 0.59 -3.00
CA THR A 196 12.66 1.31 -3.99
C THR A 196 12.61 0.62 -5.34
#